data_AF-A0A0D2MBI5-F1
#
_entry.id   AF-A0A0D2MBI5-F1
#
_cell.length_a   1.000
_cell.length_b   1.000
_cell.length_c   1.000
_cell.angle_alpha   90.00
_cell.angle_beta   90.00
_cell.angle_gamma   90.00
#
_symmetry.space_group_name_H-M   'P 1'
#
loop_
_entity.id
_entity.type
_entity.pdbx_description
1 polymer ?
#
loop_
_entity_poly.entity_id
_entity_poly.type
_entity_poly.pdbx_seq_one_letter_code
_entity_poly.pdbx_strand_id
1 'polypeptide(L)'
;MKPLLMPKPLLHSWFPDVRLPLNVSLQLEVDGQPWGDRFDTTINRGFGFGKGVRTLRELEGWRLTAIRRAAGRNALDLILTGSGHQQQQQEQQQQQEQQQQEQEQEQEQHMQRKAHEPAAVLRLRRGAICDAAAHGVAPAAAAATAAAAAAAAAAAAAAQVQPAAVVAGAQGEGAVAAVLVGLCLEEVPLPAAPSPGASAEVAAAASEALQEAAFRAYEEALRAAEALGLPPERVDAVCGGVQAATEEAGGCRRFLGMEYPRLRRACAAGAVDVVAAWMERVAARGC
;
A
#
# COMPACT_ATOMS: atom_id res chain seq x y z
N MET A 1 17.45 3.08 -25.55
CA MET A 1 17.56 2.93 -24.08
C MET A 1 18.56 3.91 -23.50
N LYS A 2 18.22 4.57 -22.38
CA LYS A 2 19.19 5.33 -21.57
C LYS A 2 20.26 4.35 -21.05
N PRO A 3 21.55 4.72 -21.00
CA PRO A 3 22.55 3.85 -20.42
C PRO A 3 22.23 3.61 -18.94
N LEU A 4 22.22 2.35 -18.51
CA LEU A 4 22.13 2.02 -17.09
C LEU A 4 23.45 2.41 -16.43
N LEU A 5 23.36 3.29 -15.44
CA LEU A 5 24.50 3.81 -14.69
C LEU A 5 24.39 3.34 -13.24
N MET A 6 25.48 2.82 -12.71
CA MET A 6 25.58 2.49 -11.30
C MET A 6 25.86 3.76 -10.50
N PRO A 7 25.06 4.07 -9.45
CA PRO A 7 25.32 5.24 -8.62
C PRO A 7 26.70 5.16 -7.97
N LYS A 8 27.50 6.21 -8.12
CA LYS A 8 28.87 6.28 -7.59
C LYS A 8 28.95 5.95 -6.08
N PRO A 9 28.05 6.46 -5.21
CA PRO A 9 28.08 6.12 -3.78
C PRO A 9 27.87 4.63 -3.52
N LEU A 10 26.93 3.99 -4.23
CA LEU A 10 26.67 2.55 -4.10
C LEU A 10 27.87 1.72 -4.52
N LEU A 11 28.53 2.09 -5.62
CA LEU A 11 29.72 1.37 -6.09
C LEU A 11 30.84 1.37 -5.03
N HIS A 12 31.12 2.54 -4.42
CA HIS A 12 32.17 2.64 -3.40
C HIS A 12 31.81 1.92 -2.11
N SER A 13 30.53 1.91 -1.74
CA SER A 13 30.03 1.18 -0.58
C SER A 13 30.13 -0.33 -0.75
N TRP A 14 29.79 -0.86 -1.91
CA TRP A 14 29.78 -2.30 -2.16
C TRP A 14 31.12 -2.88 -2.59
N PHE A 15 31.95 -2.06 -3.23
CA PHE A 15 33.27 -2.45 -3.75
C PHE A 15 34.32 -1.41 -3.35
N PRO A 16 34.69 -1.35 -2.06
CA PRO A 16 35.73 -0.44 -1.60
C PRO A 16 37.05 -0.72 -2.33
N ASP A 17 37.76 0.35 -2.69
CA ASP A 17 39.10 0.33 -3.31
C ASP A 17 39.22 -0.41 -4.65
N VAL A 18 38.10 -0.72 -5.30
CA VAL A 18 38.10 -1.43 -6.58
C VAL A 18 38.54 -0.51 -7.73
N ARG A 19 39.41 -1.01 -8.62
CA ARG A 19 39.80 -0.29 -9.84
C ARG A 19 38.84 -0.61 -10.98
N LEU A 20 38.40 0.43 -11.69
CA LEU A 20 37.57 0.28 -12.89
C LEU A 20 38.43 0.07 -14.16
N PRO A 21 38.03 -0.82 -15.09
CA PRO A 21 36.74 -1.53 -15.14
C PRO A 21 36.65 -2.72 -14.17
N LEU A 22 35.47 -2.92 -13.60
CA LEU A 22 35.18 -4.02 -12.66
C LEU A 22 34.33 -5.10 -13.34
N ASN A 23 34.80 -6.35 -13.36
CA ASN A 23 34.00 -7.50 -13.78
C ASN A 23 32.99 -7.85 -12.69
N VAL A 24 31.71 -7.89 -13.06
CA VAL A 24 30.59 -8.23 -12.19
C VAL A 24 29.73 -9.32 -12.83
N SER A 25 29.19 -10.21 -12.02
CA SER A 25 28.20 -11.21 -12.43
C SER A 25 26.81 -10.63 -12.17
N LEU A 26 26.00 -10.49 -13.21
CA LEU A 26 24.76 -9.74 -13.18
C LEU A 26 23.56 -10.67 -13.40
N GLN A 27 22.56 -10.58 -12.51
CA GLN A 27 21.24 -11.18 -12.72
C GLN A 27 20.22 -10.07 -12.95
N LEU A 28 19.22 -10.35 -13.79
CA LEU A 28 18.08 -9.46 -13.95
C LEU A 28 16.93 -10.01 -13.12
N GLU A 29 16.19 -9.12 -12.47
CA GLU A 29 14.96 -9.44 -11.78
C GLU A 29 13.86 -8.56 -12.36
N VAL A 30 12.77 -9.21 -12.76
CA VAL A 30 11.65 -8.62 -13.46
C VAL A 30 10.42 -8.87 -12.60
N ASP A 31 9.85 -7.80 -12.05
CA ASP A 31 8.67 -7.85 -11.17
C ASP A 31 8.82 -8.89 -10.03
N GLY A 32 10.00 -8.92 -9.41
CA GLY A 32 10.31 -9.82 -8.29
C GLY A 32 10.71 -11.25 -8.68
N GLN A 33 10.77 -11.57 -9.98
CA GLN A 33 11.17 -12.88 -10.48
C GLN A 33 12.51 -12.82 -11.21
N PRO A 34 13.45 -13.76 -10.97
CA PRO A 34 14.72 -13.79 -11.70
C PRO A 34 14.47 -14.03 -13.19
N TRP A 35 15.10 -13.21 -14.03
CA TRP A 35 14.98 -13.26 -15.48
C TRP A 35 16.28 -13.75 -16.09
N GLY A 36 16.25 -15.01 -16.51
CA GLY A 36 17.39 -15.72 -17.10
C GLY A 36 18.50 -16.04 -16.09
N ASP A 37 19.58 -16.60 -16.63
CA ASP A 37 20.79 -16.92 -15.87
C ASP A 37 21.66 -15.68 -15.64
N ARG A 38 22.52 -15.76 -14.63
CA ARG A 38 23.56 -14.75 -14.41
C ARG A 38 24.51 -14.71 -15.58
N PHE A 39 24.89 -13.50 -15.99
CA PHE A 39 25.89 -13.28 -17.02
C PHE A 39 26.97 -12.30 -16.57
N ASP A 40 28.19 -12.47 -17.08
CA ASP A 40 29.28 -11.58 -16.75
C ASP A 40 29.18 -10.28 -17.55
N THR A 41 29.36 -9.16 -16.86
CA THR A 41 29.46 -7.84 -17.47
C THR A 41 30.54 -7.01 -16.78
N THR A 42 30.79 -5.82 -17.31
CA THR A 42 31.84 -4.92 -16.82
C THR A 42 31.26 -3.58 -16.45
N ILE A 43 31.54 -3.08 -15.25
CA ILE A 43 31.28 -1.68 -14.90
C ILE A 43 32.47 -0.87 -15.42
N ASN A 44 32.21 0.02 -16.38
CA ASN A 44 33.25 0.85 -16.98
C ASN A 44 33.59 2.07 -16.10
N ARG A 45 34.61 2.85 -16.50
CA ARG A 45 35.03 4.06 -15.76
C ARG A 45 33.97 5.16 -15.67
N GLY A 46 32.98 5.15 -16.57
CA GLY A 46 31.81 6.01 -16.53
C GLY A 46 30.65 5.44 -15.72
N PHE A 47 30.91 4.41 -14.89
CA PHE A 47 29.92 3.70 -14.07
C PHE A 47 28.80 3.00 -14.86
N GLY A 48 28.92 2.91 -16.18
CA GLY A 48 27.97 2.22 -17.02
C GLY A 48 28.22 0.72 -17.07
N PHE A 49 27.15 -0.06 -17.13
CA PHE A 49 27.24 -1.50 -17.41
C PHE A 49 27.67 -1.72 -18.86
N GLY A 50 28.57 -2.70 -19.05
CA GLY A 50 29.25 -3.03 -20.29
C GLY A 50 28.39 -3.86 -21.23
N LYS A 51 29.04 -4.71 -22.03
CA LYS A 51 28.36 -5.60 -22.99
C LYS A 51 27.40 -6.55 -22.23
N GLY A 52 26.29 -6.93 -22.86
CA GLY A 52 25.22 -7.75 -22.28
C GLY A 52 23.94 -6.95 -22.03
N VAL A 53 23.99 -5.89 -21.24
CA VAL A 53 22.75 -5.16 -20.86
C VAL A 53 22.15 -4.36 -22.02
N ARG A 54 22.99 -3.80 -22.90
CA ARG A 54 22.53 -3.00 -24.06
C ARG A 54 21.96 -3.84 -25.20
N THR A 55 22.22 -5.14 -25.21
CA THR A 55 21.80 -6.04 -26.29
C THR A 55 20.45 -6.69 -26.04
N LEU A 56 19.92 -6.56 -24.82
CA LEU A 56 18.64 -7.12 -24.42
C LEU A 56 17.51 -6.21 -24.91
N ARG A 57 17.07 -6.44 -26.14
CA ARG A 57 15.92 -5.73 -26.72
C ARG A 57 14.62 -6.08 -26.00
N GLU A 58 14.55 -7.23 -25.32
CA GLU A 58 13.39 -7.60 -24.51
C GLU A 58 13.16 -6.65 -23.33
N LEU A 59 14.18 -5.89 -22.94
CA LEU A 59 14.09 -4.90 -21.86
C LEU A 59 13.59 -3.53 -22.34
N GLU A 60 13.20 -3.37 -23.61
CA GLU A 60 12.60 -2.12 -24.07
C GLU A 60 11.27 -1.86 -23.35
N GLY A 61 11.13 -0.67 -22.76
CA GLY A 61 10.00 -0.31 -21.89
C GLY A 61 10.20 -0.64 -20.40
N TRP A 62 11.24 -1.37 -20.03
CA TRP A 62 11.52 -1.65 -18.62
C TRP A 62 12.26 -0.49 -17.94
N ARG A 63 11.89 -0.21 -16.70
CA ARG A 63 12.52 0.80 -15.86
C ARG A 63 13.35 0.13 -14.78
N LEU A 64 14.63 0.50 -14.67
CA LEU A 64 15.46 0.13 -13.52
C LEU A 64 14.97 0.88 -12.28
N THR A 65 14.46 0.14 -11.29
CA THR A 65 13.95 0.69 -10.03
C THR A 65 14.99 0.58 -8.92
N ALA A 66 15.74 -0.52 -8.89
CA ALA A 66 16.73 -0.76 -7.87
C ALA A 66 17.90 -1.62 -8.37
N ILE A 67 18.99 -1.58 -7.61
CA ILE A 67 20.15 -2.46 -7.76
C ILE A 67 20.37 -3.07 -6.39
N ARG A 68 20.63 -4.37 -6.31
CA ARG A 68 21.02 -5.03 -5.06
C ARG A 68 22.30 -5.84 -5.23
N ARG A 69 23.01 -6.05 -4.13
CA ARG A 69 24.19 -6.92 -4.08
C ARG A 69 23.73 -8.35 -3.80
N ALA A 70 24.12 -9.28 -4.66
CA ALA A 70 23.81 -10.69 -4.50
C ALA A 70 24.94 -11.45 -3.79
N ALA A 71 24.69 -12.71 -3.45
CA ALA A 71 25.70 -13.60 -2.88
C ALA A 71 26.83 -13.84 -3.91
N GLY A 72 28.03 -13.36 -3.60
CA GLY A 72 29.22 -13.50 -4.44
C GLY A 72 30.17 -12.30 -4.32
N ARG A 73 31.43 -12.45 -4.75
CA ARG A 73 32.42 -11.35 -4.63
C ARG A 73 32.00 -10.10 -5.42
N ASN A 74 31.48 -10.30 -6.63
CA ASN A 74 31.07 -9.23 -7.56
C ASN A 74 29.69 -9.49 -8.17
N ALA A 75 28.76 -10.03 -7.38
CA ALA A 75 27.43 -10.40 -7.86
C ALA A 75 26.43 -9.25 -7.63
N LEU A 76 25.71 -8.85 -8.68
CA LEU A 76 24.70 -7.80 -8.65
C LEU A 76 23.39 -8.31 -9.26
N ASP A 77 22.27 -7.84 -8.72
CA ASP A 77 20.97 -8.03 -9.36
C ASP A 77 20.39 -6.65 -9.72
N LEU A 78 19.89 -6.52 -10.95
CA LEU A 78 19.18 -5.34 -11.41
C LEU A 78 17.68 -5.60 -11.32
N ILE A 79 16.97 -4.77 -10.56
CA ILE A 79 15.52 -4.87 -10.40
C ILE A 79 14.86 -3.95 -11.40
N LEU A 80 14.14 -4.57 -12.34
CA LEU A 80 13.43 -3.94 -13.44
C LEU A 80 11.93 -4.09 -13.20
N THR A 81 11.19 -2.99 -13.38
CA THR A 81 9.72 -3.02 -13.40
C THR A 81 9.21 -2.56 -14.75
N GLY A 82 8.15 -3.20 -15.21
CA GLY A 82 7.61 -2.96 -16.54
C GLY A 82 6.76 -1.69 -16.51
N SER A 83 7.03 -0.72 -17.38
CA SER A 83 6.13 0.43 -17.51
C SER A 83 4.73 0.01 -18.01
N GLY A 84 4.66 -1.12 -18.72
CA GLY A 84 3.41 -1.68 -19.23
C GLY A 84 2.41 -2.08 -18.14
N HIS A 85 2.87 -2.58 -16.99
CA HIS A 85 1.98 -2.94 -15.90
C HIS A 85 1.30 -1.70 -15.29
N GLN A 86 2.05 -0.60 -15.17
CA GLN A 86 1.53 0.66 -14.65
C GLN A 86 0.53 1.29 -15.64
N GLN A 87 0.79 1.17 -16.93
CA GLN A 87 -0.11 1.66 -17.99
C GLN A 87 -1.38 0.82 -18.09
N GLN A 88 -1.28 -0.52 -18.01
CA GLN A 88 -2.44 -1.41 -17.96
C GLN A 88 -3.28 -1.19 -16.69
N GLN A 89 -2.66 -0.95 -15.53
CA GLN A 89 -3.41 -0.60 -14.32
C GLN A 89 -4.16 0.73 -14.47
N GLN A 90 -3.54 1.75 -15.07
CA GLN A 90 -4.24 3.00 -15.36
C GLN A 90 -5.41 2.81 -16.35
N GLU A 91 -5.23 1.99 -17.39
CA GLU A 91 -6.31 1.68 -18.34
C GLU A 91 -7.46 0.91 -17.67
N GLN A 92 -7.17 -0.03 -16.76
CA GLN A 92 -8.20 -0.71 -15.99
C GLN A 92 -8.94 0.23 -15.03
N GLN A 93 -8.24 1.15 -14.37
CA GLN A 93 -8.88 2.17 -13.51
C GLN A 93 -9.81 3.07 -14.33
N GLN A 94 -9.38 3.54 -15.50
CA GLN A 94 -10.25 4.35 -16.37
C GLN A 94 -11.48 3.58 -16.85
N GLN A 95 -11.36 2.30 -17.16
CA GLN A 95 -12.52 1.47 -17.52
C GLN A 95 -13.49 1.29 -16.33
N GLN A 96 -12.97 1.15 -15.10
CA GLN A 96 -13.83 1.09 -13.92
C GLN A 96 -14.55 2.41 -13.66
N GLU A 97 -13.86 3.54 -13.82
CA GLU A 97 -14.48 4.87 -13.67
C GLU A 97 -15.57 5.11 -14.72
N GLN A 98 -15.35 4.69 -15.98
CA GLN A 98 -16.39 4.75 -17.01
C GLN A 98 -17.61 3.90 -16.66
N GLN A 99 -17.42 2.67 -16.17
CA GLN A 99 -18.54 1.83 -15.74
C GLN A 99 -19.30 2.42 -14.55
N GLN A 100 -18.62 3.09 -13.61
CA GLN A 100 -19.28 3.78 -12.51
C GLN A 100 -20.11 4.97 -13.01
N GLN A 101 -19.57 5.79 -13.93
CA GLN A 101 -20.34 6.89 -14.52
C GLN A 101 -21.56 6.40 -15.31
N GLU A 102 -21.44 5.29 -16.05
CA GLU A 102 -22.59 4.70 -16.75
C GLU A 102 -23.66 4.23 -15.75
N GLN A 103 -23.27 3.59 -14.65
CA GLN A 103 -24.22 3.19 -13.59
C GLN A 103 -24.89 4.39 -12.91
N GLU A 104 -24.15 5.45 -12.61
CA GLU A 104 -24.73 6.67 -12.04
C GLU A 104 -25.74 7.31 -13.01
N GLN A 105 -25.41 7.34 -14.30
CA GLN A 105 -26.29 7.90 -15.32
C GLN A 105 -27.55 7.06 -15.56
N GLU A 106 -27.45 5.73 -15.52
CA GLU A 106 -28.62 4.84 -15.53
C GLU A 106 -29.48 5.01 -14.28
N GLN A 107 -28.87 5.22 -13.11
CA GLN A 107 -29.59 5.44 -11.86
C GLN A 107 -30.32 6.78 -11.85
N GLU A 108 -29.70 7.84 -12.37
CA GLU A 108 -30.35 9.14 -12.58
C GLU A 108 -31.52 9.03 -13.58
N GLN A 109 -31.33 8.35 -14.72
CA GLN A 109 -32.41 8.10 -15.67
C GLN A 109 -33.55 7.31 -15.03
N HIS A 110 -33.24 6.30 -14.23
CA HIS A 110 -34.25 5.52 -13.51
C HIS A 110 -35.03 6.38 -12.51
N MET A 111 -34.35 7.26 -11.76
CA MET A 111 -35.00 8.23 -10.87
C MET A 111 -35.88 9.21 -11.63
N GLN A 112 -35.41 9.76 -12.76
CA GLN A 112 -36.23 10.65 -13.61
C GLN A 112 -37.46 9.93 -14.17
N ARG A 113 -37.29 8.67 -14.62
CA ARG A 113 -38.40 7.85 -15.15
C ARG A 113 -39.42 7.54 -14.06
N LYS A 114 -38.97 7.14 -12.87
CA LYS A 114 -39.82 6.89 -11.70
C LYS A 114 -40.52 8.15 -11.19
N ALA A 115 -39.87 9.31 -11.30
CA ALA A 115 -40.48 10.61 -11.00
C ALA A 115 -41.54 11.04 -12.03
N HIS A 116 -41.42 10.61 -13.30
CA HIS A 116 -42.36 10.95 -14.37
C HIS A 116 -43.52 9.94 -14.56
N GLU A 117 -43.39 8.71 -14.08
CA GLU A 117 -44.45 7.69 -14.15
C GLU A 117 -45.77 8.04 -13.42
N PRO A 118 -45.81 8.70 -12.23
CA PRO A 118 -47.07 8.88 -11.49
C PRO A 118 -48.04 9.90 -12.11
N ALA A 119 -47.62 10.75 -13.06
CA ALA A 119 -48.49 11.76 -13.65
C ALA A 119 -49.45 11.20 -14.71
N ALA A 120 -49.09 10.09 -15.38
CA ALA A 120 -49.92 9.49 -16.43
C ALA A 120 -51.09 8.68 -15.86
N VAL A 121 -50.91 8.02 -14.72
CA VAL A 121 -51.95 7.14 -14.11
C VAL A 121 -53.13 7.96 -13.55
N LEU A 122 -52.90 9.20 -13.10
CA LEU A 122 -53.97 10.05 -12.58
C LEU A 122 -54.89 10.65 -13.66
N ARG A 123 -54.49 10.64 -14.95
CA ARG A 123 -55.34 11.18 -16.03
C ARG A 123 -56.33 10.18 -16.62
N LEU A 124 -56.15 8.87 -16.40
CA LEU A 124 -57.12 7.86 -16.85
C LEU A 124 -58.25 7.57 -15.85
N ARG A 125 -58.17 8.03 -14.59
CA ARG A 125 -59.25 7.83 -13.60
C ARG A 125 -60.29 8.93 -13.50
N ARG A 126 -60.20 10.01 -14.29
CA ARG A 126 -61.21 11.09 -14.30
C ARG A 126 -62.31 10.90 -15.37
N GLY A 127 -62.31 9.78 -16.10
CA GLY A 127 -63.27 9.51 -17.18
C GLY A 127 -64.30 8.40 -16.90
N ALA A 128 -64.13 7.62 -15.85
CA ALA A 128 -65.05 6.53 -15.51
C ALA A 128 -65.04 6.41 -13.99
N ILE A 129 -66.05 6.95 -13.28
CA ILE A 129 -66.99 6.25 -12.38
C ILE A 129 -68.03 7.29 -11.93
N CYS A 130 -69.03 7.55 -12.78
CA CYS A 130 -70.40 7.66 -12.29
C CYS A 130 -70.95 6.23 -12.32
N ASP A 131 -71.71 5.84 -11.30
CA ASP A 131 -72.31 4.51 -11.10
C ASP A 131 -71.38 3.40 -10.60
N ALA A 132 -71.38 3.19 -9.29
CA ALA A 132 -72.07 2.04 -8.70
C ALA A 132 -71.83 1.99 -7.20
N ALA A 133 -72.92 2.18 -6.46
CA ALA A 133 -73.00 1.96 -5.03
C ALA A 133 -73.04 0.46 -4.69
N ALA A 134 -72.70 0.19 -3.43
CA ALA A 134 -73.13 -0.92 -2.56
C ALA A 134 -72.12 -2.06 -2.28
N HIS A 135 -72.05 -2.32 -0.97
CA HIS A 135 -71.45 -3.46 -0.24
C HIS A 135 -69.94 -3.36 0.01
N GLY A 136 -69.40 -3.15 1.21
CA GLY A 136 -69.95 -3.26 2.55
C GLY A 136 -69.71 -4.65 3.15
N VAL A 137 -68.48 -4.98 3.55
CA VAL A 137 -68.13 -5.99 4.57
C VAL A 137 -66.73 -5.68 5.16
N ALA A 138 -66.65 -5.55 6.49
CA ALA A 138 -65.42 -5.59 7.30
C ALA A 138 -65.12 -7.05 7.70
N PRO A 139 -63.86 -7.48 7.91
CA PRO A 139 -63.27 -7.48 9.27
C PRO A 139 -61.72 -7.28 9.29
N ALA A 140 -61.14 -6.61 10.30
CA ALA A 140 -60.57 -7.12 11.56
C ALA A 140 -59.24 -7.92 11.47
N ALA A 141 -58.21 -7.32 12.10
CA ALA A 141 -57.13 -7.88 12.93
C ALA A 141 -56.14 -8.95 12.37
N ALA A 142 -54.85 -8.57 12.34
CA ALA A 142 -53.68 -9.32 12.88
C ALA A 142 -52.40 -8.57 12.45
N ALA A 143 -51.70 -7.82 13.32
CA ALA A 143 -50.72 -8.30 14.30
C ALA A 143 -49.48 -8.97 13.69
N ALA A 144 -48.38 -8.19 13.69
CA ALA A 144 -47.01 -8.54 14.06
C ALA A 144 -46.40 -9.90 13.65
N THR A 145 -45.29 -9.84 12.92
CA THR A 145 -43.98 -10.48 13.21
C THR A 145 -43.02 -10.18 12.05
N ALA A 146 -42.01 -9.33 12.21
CA ALA A 146 -40.71 -9.63 12.81
C ALA A 146 -39.79 -10.47 11.89
N ALA A 147 -38.81 -9.77 11.31
CA ALA A 147 -37.38 -10.13 11.30
C ALA A 147 -37.02 -11.62 11.29
N ALA A 148 -36.75 -12.20 10.12
CA ALA A 148 -35.93 -13.41 9.97
C ALA A 148 -35.50 -13.64 8.51
N ALA A 149 -34.49 -12.89 8.02
CA ALA A 149 -33.82 -13.22 6.75
C ALA A 149 -32.36 -12.73 6.68
N ALA A 150 -31.66 -12.69 7.82
CA ALA A 150 -30.26 -12.24 7.91
C ALA A 150 -29.32 -13.26 8.58
N ALA A 151 -29.65 -14.56 8.58
CA ALA A 151 -28.91 -15.59 9.33
C ALA A 151 -28.61 -16.87 8.54
N ALA A 152 -28.30 -16.77 7.23
CA ALA A 152 -28.02 -17.96 6.40
C ALA A 152 -26.82 -17.80 5.44
N ALA A 153 -25.76 -17.08 5.83
CA ALA A 153 -24.50 -17.03 5.08
C ALA A 153 -23.25 -17.03 5.98
N ALA A 154 -23.33 -17.64 7.17
CA ALA A 154 -22.23 -17.71 8.14
C ALA A 154 -21.78 -19.15 8.47
N ALA A 155 -22.12 -20.14 7.62
CA ALA A 155 -21.82 -21.55 7.86
C ALA A 155 -21.17 -22.25 6.66
N ALA A 156 -20.11 -21.64 6.11
CA ALA A 156 -19.11 -22.34 5.31
C ALA A 156 -17.73 -22.08 5.94
N ALA A 157 -17.60 -22.56 7.17
CA ALA A 157 -16.34 -22.71 7.85
C ALA A 157 -15.52 -23.83 7.18
N ALA A 158 -14.20 -23.63 7.25
CA ALA A 158 -13.23 -24.68 7.54
C ALA A 158 -12.92 -25.68 6.41
N ALA A 159 -12.07 -25.25 5.46
CA ALA A 159 -11.05 -26.13 4.87
C ALA A 159 -9.92 -25.32 4.22
N GLN A 160 -9.27 -24.41 4.96
CA GLN A 160 -7.90 -24.04 4.62
C GLN A 160 -7.02 -24.19 5.84
N VAL A 161 -6.29 -25.29 5.77
CA VAL A 161 -5.17 -25.73 6.60
C VAL A 161 -4.20 -24.55 6.77
N GLN A 162 -4.25 -23.89 7.93
CA GLN A 162 -3.10 -23.15 8.42
C GLN A 162 -2.09 -24.17 8.96
N PRO A 163 -0.83 -24.15 8.49
CA PRO A 163 0.24 -24.88 9.16
C PRO A 163 0.63 -24.11 10.43
N ALA A 164 0.06 -24.53 11.56
CA ALA A 164 0.53 -24.14 12.88
C ALA A 164 1.93 -24.72 13.13
N ALA A 165 2.88 -23.80 13.31
CA ALA A 165 3.81 -23.77 14.44
C ALA A 165 4.47 -25.09 14.86
N VAL A 166 5.68 -25.36 14.34
CA VAL A 166 6.77 -25.94 15.15
C VAL A 166 8.13 -25.45 14.67
N VAL A 167 8.53 -24.23 15.04
CA VAL A 167 9.96 -23.89 15.26
C VAL A 167 10.07 -22.95 16.46
N ALA A 168 9.45 -23.35 17.58
CA ALA A 168 9.69 -22.71 18.87
C ALA A 168 10.95 -23.33 19.47
N GLY A 169 11.99 -22.52 19.61
CA GLY A 169 13.19 -22.86 20.39
C GLY A 169 14.47 -22.66 19.59
N ALA A 170 15.18 -21.58 19.91
CA ALA A 170 16.56 -21.28 19.47
C ALA A 170 16.77 -20.63 18.09
N GLN A 171 15.75 -20.08 17.42
CA GLN A 171 15.98 -19.02 16.43
C GLN A 171 16.13 -17.69 17.19
N GLY A 172 17.34 -17.49 17.71
CA GLY A 172 17.71 -16.39 18.58
C GLY A 172 17.55 -15.02 17.92
N GLU A 173 17.67 -14.00 18.77
CA GLU A 173 17.69 -12.57 18.47
C GLU A 173 18.30 -12.18 17.12
N GLY A 174 19.32 -12.91 16.64
CA GLY A 174 19.92 -12.73 15.32
C GLY A 174 18.96 -12.94 14.13
N ALA A 175 17.97 -13.83 14.24
CA ALA A 175 16.95 -14.02 13.20
C ALA A 175 16.00 -12.81 13.13
N VAL A 176 15.54 -12.31 14.28
CA VAL A 176 14.73 -11.09 14.36
C VAL A 176 15.49 -9.89 13.83
N ALA A 177 16.78 -9.75 14.19
CA ALA A 177 17.66 -8.72 13.65
C ALA A 177 17.76 -8.78 12.12
N ALA A 178 17.92 -9.98 11.55
CA ALA A 178 17.98 -10.16 10.10
C ALA A 178 16.66 -9.79 9.41
N VAL A 179 15.51 -10.14 9.99
CA VAL A 179 14.18 -9.75 9.48
C VAL A 179 14.03 -8.23 9.52
N LEU A 180 14.39 -7.56 10.62
CA LEU A 180 14.32 -6.11 10.75
C LEU A 180 15.19 -5.39 9.73
N VAL A 181 16.41 -5.89 9.48
CA VAL A 181 17.29 -5.36 8.42
C VAL A 181 16.65 -5.57 7.05
N GLY A 182 16.05 -6.73 6.81
CA GLY A 182 15.38 -7.08 5.56
C GLY A 182 14.12 -6.27 5.27
N LEU A 183 13.48 -5.66 6.27
CA LEU A 183 12.30 -4.79 6.05
C LEU A 183 12.62 -3.57 5.19
N CYS A 184 13.86 -3.04 5.27
CA CYS A 184 14.30 -1.88 4.52
C CYS A 184 13.31 -0.71 4.57
N LEU A 185 12.91 -0.28 5.80
CA LEU A 185 11.82 0.68 5.96
C LEU A 185 12.00 1.95 5.11
N GLU A 186 10.93 2.36 4.43
CA GLU A 186 10.98 3.42 3.43
C GLU A 186 11.31 4.80 4.03
N GLU A 187 11.96 5.66 3.25
CA GLU A 187 12.10 7.07 3.63
C GLU A 187 10.80 7.82 3.34
N VAL A 188 10.11 8.22 4.40
CA VAL A 188 8.94 9.09 4.28
C VAL A 188 9.40 10.55 4.29
N PRO A 189 9.27 11.30 3.18
CA PRO A 189 9.68 12.69 3.13
C PRO A 189 8.78 13.54 4.03
N LEU A 190 9.36 14.42 4.84
CA LEU A 190 8.61 15.39 5.63
C LEU A 190 8.09 16.51 4.72
N PRO A 191 6.77 16.68 4.53
CA PRO A 191 6.24 17.74 3.69
C PRO A 191 6.56 19.11 4.28
N ALA A 192 6.80 20.12 3.42
CA ALA A 192 7.07 21.48 3.90
C ALA A 192 5.90 22.02 4.73
N ALA A 193 6.21 22.86 5.72
CA ALA A 193 5.16 23.62 6.40
C ALA A 193 4.66 24.73 5.47
N PRO A 194 3.34 24.99 5.42
CA PRO A 194 2.84 26.14 4.69
C PRO A 194 3.42 27.42 5.31
N SER A 195 3.95 28.31 4.46
CA SER A 195 4.46 29.60 4.92
C SER A 195 3.35 30.43 5.56
N PRO A 196 3.66 31.30 6.54
CA PRO A 196 2.70 32.28 7.04
C PRO A 196 2.17 33.12 5.87
N GLY A 197 0.84 33.13 5.68
CA GLY A 197 0.19 33.82 4.56
C GLY A 197 0.02 32.99 3.28
N ALA A 198 0.33 31.68 3.29
CA ALA A 198 -0.03 30.78 2.19
C ALA A 198 -1.55 30.80 1.94
N SER A 199 -1.95 30.57 0.68
CA SER A 199 -3.37 30.45 0.33
C SER A 199 -4.00 29.23 1.03
N ALA A 200 -5.33 29.27 1.20
CA ALA A 200 -6.07 28.15 1.78
C ALA A 200 -5.84 26.83 1.01
N GLU A 201 -5.72 26.91 -0.31
CA GLU A 201 -5.43 25.76 -1.19
C GLU A 201 -4.04 25.17 -0.92
N VAL A 202 -3.01 26.01 -0.80
CA VAL A 202 -1.65 25.55 -0.47
C VAL A 202 -1.60 24.94 0.93
N ALA A 203 -2.33 25.53 1.89
CA ALA A 203 -2.43 24.97 3.24
C ALA A 203 -3.15 23.60 3.26
N ALA A 204 -4.22 23.44 2.47
CA ALA A 204 -4.94 22.19 2.33
C ALA A 204 -4.05 21.10 1.70
N ALA A 205 -3.38 21.40 0.58
CA ALA A 205 -2.46 20.47 -0.08
C ALA A 205 -1.28 20.07 0.84
N ALA A 206 -0.76 21.00 1.63
CA ALA A 206 0.29 20.69 2.61
C ALA A 206 -0.21 19.80 3.76
N SER A 207 -1.49 19.92 4.14
CA SER A 207 -2.12 19.06 5.14
C SER A 207 -2.36 17.65 4.60
N GLU A 208 -2.85 17.54 3.37
CA GLU A 208 -3.06 16.25 2.68
C GLU A 208 -1.73 15.50 2.52
N ALA A 209 -0.68 16.18 2.04
CA ALA A 209 0.65 15.59 1.93
C ALA A 209 1.20 15.12 3.29
N LEU A 210 0.91 15.86 4.37
CA LEU A 210 1.30 15.49 5.73
C LEU A 210 0.55 14.25 6.22
N GLN A 211 -0.73 14.14 5.90
CA GLN A 211 -1.55 12.97 6.26
C GLN A 211 -1.11 11.71 5.51
N GLU A 212 -0.83 11.84 4.21
CA GLU A 212 -0.29 10.75 3.39
C GLU A 212 1.07 10.27 3.92
N ALA A 213 1.96 11.20 4.29
CA ALA A 213 3.24 10.86 4.91
C ALA A 213 3.03 10.14 6.26
N ALA A 214 2.08 10.60 7.09
CA ALA A 214 1.76 9.95 8.36
C ALA A 214 1.28 8.51 8.16
N PHE A 215 0.42 8.28 7.17
CA PHE A 215 -0.13 6.96 6.85
C PHE A 215 0.97 5.97 6.44
N ARG A 216 1.90 6.38 5.57
CA ARG A 216 3.05 5.54 5.19
C ARG A 216 3.93 5.19 6.39
N ALA A 217 4.22 6.17 7.24
CA ALA A 217 5.03 5.93 8.43
C ALA A 217 4.33 5.00 9.45
N TYR A 218 3.00 5.04 9.50
CA TYR A 218 2.18 4.11 10.29
C TYR A 218 2.28 2.67 9.77
N GLU A 219 2.12 2.44 8.46
CA GLU A 219 2.24 1.10 7.86
C GLU A 219 3.62 0.49 8.09
N GLU A 220 4.67 1.30 7.98
CA GLU A 220 6.05 0.88 8.22
C GLU A 220 6.31 0.56 9.71
N ALA A 221 5.68 1.28 10.63
CA ALA A 221 5.73 0.96 12.05
C ALA A 221 5.01 -0.36 12.37
N LEU A 222 3.88 -0.63 11.72
CA LEU A 222 3.14 -1.89 11.85
C LEU A 222 3.99 -3.08 11.37
N ARG A 223 4.61 -2.97 10.19
CA ARG A 223 5.54 -3.99 9.67
C ARG A 223 6.69 -4.29 10.63
N ALA A 224 7.24 -3.26 11.28
CA ALA A 224 8.30 -3.44 12.28
C ALA A 224 7.80 -4.12 13.55
N ALA A 225 6.56 -3.85 13.99
CA ALA A 225 5.94 -4.49 15.14
C ALA A 225 5.68 -5.99 14.87
N GLU A 226 5.20 -6.32 13.67
CA GLU A 226 5.00 -7.71 13.22
C GLU A 226 6.33 -8.46 13.11
N ALA A 227 7.39 -7.83 12.59
CA ALA A 227 8.71 -8.43 12.52
C ALA A 227 9.34 -8.72 13.88
N LEU A 228 8.96 -7.96 14.92
CA LEU A 228 9.33 -8.25 16.31
C LEU A 228 8.51 -9.40 16.92
N GLY A 229 7.46 -9.87 16.25
CA GLY A 229 6.54 -10.87 16.78
C GLY A 229 5.76 -10.37 17.98
N LEU A 230 5.42 -9.07 18.02
CA LEU A 230 4.60 -8.53 19.10
C LEU A 230 3.20 -9.18 19.09
N PRO A 231 2.61 -9.44 20.27
CA PRO A 231 1.25 -9.96 20.33
C PRO A 231 0.25 -8.88 19.84
N PRO A 232 -0.93 -9.27 19.32
CA PRO A 232 -1.88 -8.34 18.70
C PRO A 232 -2.25 -7.15 19.59
N GLU A 233 -2.40 -7.35 20.90
CA GLU A 233 -2.75 -6.29 21.84
C GLU A 233 -1.67 -5.22 21.95
N ARG A 234 -0.40 -5.63 21.79
CA ARG A 234 0.73 -4.70 21.76
C ARG A 234 0.83 -3.98 20.42
N VAL A 235 0.52 -4.66 19.32
CA VAL A 235 0.42 -4.04 18.00
C VAL A 235 -0.66 -2.95 18.01
N ASP A 236 -1.85 -3.25 18.53
CA ASP A 236 -2.95 -2.29 18.64
C ASP A 236 -2.58 -1.07 19.50
N ALA A 237 -1.88 -1.30 20.62
CA ALA A 237 -1.39 -0.21 21.47
C ALA A 237 -0.37 0.68 20.73
N VAL A 238 0.56 0.09 19.96
CA VAL A 238 1.49 0.85 19.10
C VAL A 238 0.72 1.66 18.07
N CYS A 239 -0.28 1.07 17.40
CA CYS A 239 -1.12 1.76 16.43
C CYS A 239 -1.83 2.98 17.03
N GLY A 240 -2.44 2.80 18.21
CA GLY A 240 -3.06 3.91 18.95
C GLY A 240 -2.05 5.00 19.33
N GLY A 241 -0.84 4.60 19.73
CA GLY A 241 0.24 5.53 20.05
C GLY A 241 0.75 6.35 18.86
N VAL A 242 0.85 5.73 17.67
CA VAL A 242 1.20 6.43 16.42
C VAL A 242 0.07 7.38 16.02
N GLN A 243 -1.19 6.94 16.10
CA GLN A 243 -2.35 7.77 15.81
C GLN A 243 -2.41 8.99 16.73
N ALA A 244 -2.27 8.81 18.04
CA ALA A 244 -2.21 9.92 19.01
C ALA A 244 -1.03 10.87 18.72
N ALA A 245 0.13 10.34 18.32
CA ALA A 245 1.28 11.16 17.96
C ALA A 245 1.08 11.96 16.66
N THR A 246 0.15 11.55 15.80
CA THR A 246 -0.09 12.14 14.47
C THR A 246 -1.42 12.88 14.35
N GLU A 247 -2.25 12.89 15.39
CA GLU A 247 -3.56 13.56 15.43
C GLU A 247 -3.45 15.06 15.15
N GLU A 248 -2.48 15.74 15.76
CA GLU A 248 -2.21 17.15 15.50
C GLU A 248 -1.11 17.33 14.44
N ALA A 249 -1.26 18.31 13.55
CA ALA A 249 -0.26 18.59 12.50
C ALA A 249 1.15 18.83 13.07
N GLY A 250 1.26 19.47 14.24
CA GLY A 250 2.53 19.68 14.94
C GLY A 250 3.12 18.37 15.50
N GLY A 251 2.27 17.51 16.06
CA GLY A 251 2.63 16.16 16.52
C GLY A 251 3.10 15.29 15.36
N CYS A 252 2.34 15.28 14.26
CA CYS A 252 2.67 14.53 13.05
C CYS A 252 4.05 14.92 12.48
N ARG A 253 4.32 16.22 12.35
CA ARG A 253 5.65 16.71 11.90
C ARG A 253 6.77 16.29 12.85
N ARG A 254 6.52 16.29 14.17
CA ARG A 254 7.49 15.83 15.17
C ARG A 254 7.74 14.32 15.03
N PHE A 255 6.68 13.55 14.86
CA PHE A 255 6.76 12.10 14.67
C PHE A 255 7.57 11.76 13.41
N LEU A 256 7.19 12.32 12.25
CA LEU A 256 7.86 12.12 10.97
C LEU A 256 9.31 12.66 10.95
N GLY A 257 9.57 13.79 11.61
CA GLY A 257 10.89 14.41 11.63
C GLY A 257 11.87 13.77 12.63
N MET A 258 11.38 13.12 13.68
CA MET A 258 12.24 12.63 14.77
C MET A 258 12.04 11.16 15.13
N GLU A 259 10.81 10.72 15.37
CA GLU A 259 10.54 9.38 15.88
C GLU A 259 10.65 8.32 14.78
N TYR A 260 10.00 8.54 13.63
CA TYR A 260 10.05 7.60 12.51
C TYR A 260 11.48 7.38 11.95
N PRO A 261 12.31 8.41 11.74
CA PRO A 261 13.70 8.21 11.32
C PRO A 261 14.56 7.45 12.35
N ARG A 262 14.22 7.52 13.65
CA ARG A 262 14.90 6.72 14.69
C ARG A 262 14.53 5.25 14.58
N LEU A 263 13.24 4.93 14.42
CA LEU A 263 12.77 3.58 14.15
C LEU A 263 13.46 3.01 12.91
N ARG A 264 13.44 3.73 11.78
CA ARG A 264 14.08 3.32 10.53
C ARG A 264 15.56 2.98 10.70
N ARG A 265 16.33 3.83 11.37
CA ARG A 265 17.76 3.57 11.63
C ARG A 265 17.97 2.37 12.53
N ALA A 266 17.11 2.16 13.53
CA ALA A 266 17.19 1.00 14.42
C ALA A 266 16.90 -0.31 13.67
N CYS A 267 15.85 -0.34 12.83
CA CYS A 267 15.55 -1.49 11.98
C CYS A 267 16.69 -1.79 10.98
N ALA A 268 17.20 -0.76 10.29
CA ALA A 268 18.31 -0.92 9.35
C ALA A 268 19.61 -1.43 10.02
N ALA A 269 19.80 -1.16 11.32
CA ALA A 269 20.92 -1.67 12.11
C ALA A 269 20.65 -3.05 12.72
N GLY A 270 19.44 -3.61 12.59
CA GLY A 270 19.04 -4.85 13.27
C GLY A 270 19.03 -4.71 14.79
N ALA A 271 18.87 -3.49 15.32
CA ALA A 271 18.96 -3.20 16.74
C ALA A 271 17.65 -3.54 17.47
N VAL A 272 17.40 -4.84 17.68
CA VAL A 272 16.16 -5.41 18.22
C VAL A 272 15.70 -4.68 19.49
N ASP A 273 16.59 -4.52 20.47
CA ASP A 273 16.27 -3.86 21.74
C ASP A 273 15.81 -2.40 21.57
N VAL A 274 16.42 -1.69 20.61
CA VAL A 274 16.09 -0.28 20.35
C VAL A 274 14.71 -0.17 19.69
N VAL A 275 14.40 -1.07 18.75
CA VAL A 275 13.08 -1.16 18.11
C VAL A 275 12.02 -1.53 19.15
N ALA A 276 12.25 -2.55 19.98
CA ALA A 276 11.32 -2.96 21.03
C ALA A 276 11.07 -1.84 22.06
N ALA A 277 12.13 -1.16 22.53
CA ALA A 277 11.99 -0.03 23.42
C ALA A 277 11.27 1.17 22.77
N TRP A 278 11.41 1.34 21.45
CA TRP A 278 10.63 2.33 20.71
C TRP A 278 9.14 1.98 20.68
N MET A 279 8.80 0.71 20.38
CA MET A 279 7.42 0.22 20.37
C MET A 279 6.74 0.41 21.74
N GLU A 280 7.40 0.05 22.83
CA GLU A 280 6.86 0.25 24.20
C GLU A 280 6.59 1.72 24.52
N ARG A 281 7.50 2.64 24.15
CA ARG A 281 7.29 4.08 24.37
C ARG A 281 6.16 4.65 23.52
N VAL A 282 5.96 4.14 22.31
CA VAL A 282 4.86 4.56 21.44
C VAL A 282 3.55 4.01 21.96
N ALA A 283 3.49 2.73 22.30
CA ALA A 283 2.32 2.08 22.90
C ALA A 283 1.83 2.82 24.16
N ALA A 284 2.75 3.24 25.02
CA ALA A 284 2.42 4.00 26.24
C ALA A 284 1.77 5.38 25.98
N ARG A 285 1.78 5.90 24.74
CA ARG A 285 1.10 7.15 24.36
C ARG A 285 -0.35 6.93 23.92
N GLY A 286 -0.71 5.70 23.56
CA GLY A 286 -2.05 5.34 23.08
C GLY A 286 -3.01 4.89 24.18
N CYS A 287 -2.55 4.79 25.43
CA CYS A 287 -3.33 4.41 26.61
C CYS A 287 -3.65 5.65 27.46
#